data_AF-A0A7C8ZXK3-F1
#
_entry.id   AF-A0A7C8ZXK3-F1
#
_cell.length_a   1.000
_cell.length_b   1.000
_cell.length_c   1.000
_cell.angle_alpha   90.00
_cell.angle_beta   90.00
_cell.angle_gamma   90.00
#
_symmetry.space_group_name_H-M   'P 1'
#
loop_
_entity.id
_entity.type
_entity.pdbx_description
1 polymer ?
#
loop_
_entity_poly.entity_id
_entity_poly.type
_entity_poly.pdbx_seq_one_letter_code
_entity_poly.pdbx_strand_id
1 'polypeptide(L)'
;GVPVSDADLILNPQLAMEDAEKEREYIGNNKLTNTKLDLFSPCEVGRFKLSHRVVLAPLTRCRAWNGIPNEALVKYYTQRSTPGGLLISEAACISDTAAGMPHCPGIYTDQQVEAWKKVVNSVHAKGSIIFCQLWHAGRASHQVYQAGAGRAPISSTNKP
;
A
#
# COMPACT_ATOMS: atom_id res chain seq x y z
N GLY A 1 -42.91 15.76 5.79
CA GLY A 1 -44.14 15.86 6.61
C GLY A 1 -44.01 17.08 7.49
N VAL A 2 -45.14 17.67 7.89
CA VAL A 2 -45.16 18.76 8.88
C VAL A 2 -44.62 18.19 10.21
N PRO A 3 -43.72 18.88 10.94
CA PRO A 3 -43.25 18.41 12.24
C PRO A 3 -44.41 18.31 13.24
N VAL A 4 -44.51 17.20 13.96
CA VAL A 4 -45.48 17.01 15.05
C VAL A 4 -45.03 17.88 16.24
N SER A 5 -45.95 18.60 16.87
CA SER A 5 -45.60 19.49 17.99
C SER A 5 -45.57 18.74 19.33
N ASP A 6 -44.80 19.22 20.29
CA ASP A 6 -44.72 18.61 21.64
C ASP A 6 -46.08 18.53 22.34
N ALA A 7 -47.00 19.45 22.04
CA ALA A 7 -48.36 19.44 22.57
C ALA A 7 -49.20 18.27 22.02
N ASP A 8 -48.99 17.88 20.76
CA ASP A 8 -49.70 16.78 20.10
C ASP A 8 -49.25 15.41 20.66
N LEU A 9 -47.97 15.28 21.03
CA LEU A 9 -47.38 14.07 21.59
C LEU A 9 -47.86 13.79 23.02
N ILE A 10 -48.10 14.85 23.82
CA ILE A 10 -48.60 14.72 25.19
C ILE A 10 -50.06 14.27 25.22
N LEU A 11 -50.87 14.71 24.26
CA LEU A 11 -52.31 14.42 24.20
C LEU A 11 -52.63 13.08 23.51
N ASN A 12 -51.69 12.50 22.75
CA ASN A 12 -51.90 11.26 22.01
C ASN A 12 -50.76 10.24 22.23
N PRO A 13 -50.90 9.33 23.21
CA PRO A 13 -49.87 8.33 23.53
C PRO A 13 -49.52 7.37 22.39
N GLN A 14 -50.47 7.07 21.49
CA GLN A 14 -50.21 6.23 20.31
C GLN A 14 -49.29 6.93 19.31
N LEU A 15 -49.52 8.23 19.07
CA LEU A 15 -48.69 9.04 18.19
C LEU A 15 -47.25 9.18 18.75
N ALA A 16 -47.11 9.32 20.08
CA ALA A 16 -45.82 9.36 20.74
C ALA A 16 -45.04 8.04 20.61
N MET A 17 -45.72 6.90 20.65
CA MET A 17 -45.09 5.60 20.41
C MET A 17 -44.63 5.44 18.96
N GLU A 18 -45.46 5.82 17.98
CA GLU A 18 -45.10 5.76 16.56
C GLU A 18 -43.91 6.67 16.21
N ASP A 19 -43.85 7.88 16.76
CA ASP A 19 -42.71 8.78 16.54
C ASP A 19 -41.43 8.26 17.21
N ALA A 20 -41.52 7.70 18.42
CA ALA A 20 -40.39 7.05 19.08
C ALA A 20 -39.91 5.80 18.32
N GLU A 21 -40.80 5.04 17.69
CA GLU A 21 -40.46 3.91 16.84
C GLU A 21 -39.79 4.36 15.54
N LYS A 22 -40.31 5.40 14.87
CA LYS A 22 -39.67 6.02 13.70
C LYS A 22 -38.30 6.59 14.02
N GLU A 23 -38.14 7.20 15.19
CA GLU A 23 -36.85 7.73 15.64
C GLU A 23 -35.86 6.59 15.95
N ARG A 24 -36.31 5.52 16.61
CA ARG A 24 -35.50 4.31 16.83
C ARG A 24 -35.12 3.62 15.54
N GLU A 25 -36.03 3.55 14.58
CA GLU A 25 -35.78 3.00 13.24
C GLU A 25 -34.81 3.89 12.46
N TYR A 26 -34.97 5.21 12.49
CA TYR A 26 -34.05 6.16 11.85
C TYR A 26 -32.64 6.08 12.47
N ILE A 27 -32.54 6.03 13.80
CA ILE A 27 -31.26 5.86 14.53
C ILE A 27 -30.65 4.48 14.25
N GLY A 28 -31.46 3.43 14.20
CA GLY A 28 -31.03 2.06 13.86
C GLY A 28 -30.49 1.96 12.44
N ASN A 29 -31.21 2.55 11.48
CA ASN A 29 -30.85 2.57 10.07
C ASN A 29 -29.61 3.47 9.81
N ASN A 30 -29.45 4.59 10.52
CA ASN A 30 -28.25 5.44 10.40
C ASN A 30 -27.02 4.91 11.15
N LYS A 31 -27.18 4.08 12.19
CA LYS A 31 -26.06 3.37 12.82
C LYS A 31 -25.46 2.29 11.93
N LEU A 32 -26.25 1.71 11.03
CA LEU A 32 -25.81 0.69 10.07
C LEU A 32 -25.10 1.27 8.83
N THR A 33 -25.31 2.55 8.51
CA THR A 33 -24.79 3.18 7.27
C THR A 33 -23.62 4.14 7.48
N ASN A 34 -23.25 4.45 8.74
CA ASN A 34 -22.17 5.39 9.05
C ASN A 34 -20.90 4.69 9.56
N THR A 35 -20.37 3.71 8.81
CA THR A 35 -18.95 3.35 8.94
C THR A 35 -18.13 4.52 8.41
N LYS A 36 -17.77 5.43 9.32
CA LYS A 36 -16.89 6.57 9.06
C LYS A 36 -15.66 6.08 8.28
N LEU A 37 -15.48 6.59 7.07
CA LEU A 37 -14.30 6.30 6.26
C LEU A 37 -13.08 6.93 6.93
N ASP A 38 -12.20 6.08 7.45
CA ASP A 38 -10.94 6.49 8.07
C ASP A 38 -9.77 5.62 7.58
N LEU A 39 -8.59 5.85 8.16
CA LEU A 39 -7.37 5.14 7.78
C LEU A 39 -7.43 3.62 8.02
N PHE A 40 -8.27 3.17 8.95
CA PHE A 40 -8.44 1.76 9.31
C PHE A 40 -9.67 1.10 8.67
N SER A 41 -10.50 1.88 7.98
CA SER A 41 -11.58 1.34 7.16
C SER A 41 -11.04 0.53 5.97
N PRO A 42 -11.67 -0.60 5.60
CA PRO A 42 -11.30 -1.38 4.43
C PRO A 42 -11.36 -0.58 3.11
N CYS A 43 -10.61 -1.02 2.11
CA CYS A 43 -10.70 -0.48 0.75
C CYS A 43 -10.30 -1.53 -0.30
N GLU A 44 -10.58 -1.24 -1.57
CA GLU A 44 -10.17 -2.07 -2.70
C GLU A 44 -9.13 -1.34 -3.55
N VAL A 45 -8.11 -2.07 -3.98
CA VAL A 45 -7.09 -1.60 -4.93
C VAL A 45 -7.02 -2.60 -6.07
N GLY A 46 -7.67 -2.27 -7.20
CA GLY A 46 -7.86 -3.21 -8.30
C GLY A 46 -8.61 -4.46 -7.83
N ARG A 47 -7.98 -5.64 -7.94
CA ARG A 47 -8.54 -6.91 -7.48
C ARG A 47 -8.28 -7.24 -6.01
N PHE A 48 -7.55 -6.39 -5.30
CA PHE A 48 -7.08 -6.67 -3.94
C PHE A 48 -7.98 -5.98 -2.91
N LYS A 49 -8.47 -6.76 -1.95
CA LYS A 49 -9.24 -6.25 -0.81
C LYS A 49 -8.30 -6.02 0.37
N LEU A 50 -8.20 -4.79 0.82
CA LEU A 50 -7.36 -4.37 1.93
C LEU A 50 -8.20 -4.18 3.19
N SER A 51 -7.66 -4.57 4.34
CA SER A 51 -8.31 -4.40 5.65
C SER A 51 -8.19 -2.97 6.18
N HIS A 52 -7.24 -2.18 5.66
CA HIS A 52 -7.00 -0.79 6.05
C HIS A 52 -6.30 -0.01 4.93
N ARG A 53 -6.24 1.31 5.06
CA ARG A 53 -5.68 2.24 4.05
C ARG A 53 -4.22 2.66 4.32
N VAL A 54 -3.60 2.14 5.37
CA VAL A 54 -2.16 2.33 5.63
C VAL A 54 -1.33 1.52 4.62
N VAL A 55 -0.45 2.20 3.89
CA VAL A 55 0.45 1.60 2.89
C VAL A 55 1.90 1.86 3.27
N LEU A 56 2.76 0.85 3.18
CA LEU A 56 4.21 1.06 3.21
C LEU A 56 4.65 1.62 1.85
N ALA A 57 5.00 2.90 1.83
CA ALA A 57 5.58 3.55 0.66
C ALA A 57 6.90 2.86 0.21
N PRO A 58 7.31 2.99 -1.06
CA PRO A 58 8.59 2.48 -1.51
C PRO A 58 9.75 3.25 -0.84
N LEU A 59 10.63 2.53 -0.15
CA LEU A 59 11.74 3.10 0.62
C LEU A 59 13.04 2.38 0.32
N THR A 60 13.88 2.92 -0.56
CA THR A 60 15.22 2.37 -0.87
C THR A 60 16.07 2.25 0.38
N ARG A 61 16.59 1.04 0.66
CA ARG A 61 17.35 0.76 1.88
C ARG A 61 18.83 0.48 1.65
N CYS A 62 19.24 0.27 0.40
CA CYS A 62 20.63 0.00 0.00
C CYS A 62 21.24 -1.20 0.75
N ARG A 63 20.52 -2.32 0.81
CA ARG A 63 20.89 -3.52 1.59
C ARG A 63 20.88 -4.81 0.79
N ALA A 64 20.74 -4.74 -0.52
CA ALA A 64 20.83 -5.89 -1.41
C ALA A 64 22.27 -6.00 -1.94
N TRP A 65 23.09 -6.84 -1.29
CA TRP A 65 24.45 -7.09 -1.75
C TRP A 65 24.41 -7.71 -3.15
N ASN A 66 25.21 -7.17 -4.06
CA ASN A 66 25.18 -7.52 -5.49
C ASN A 66 23.78 -7.44 -6.13
N GLY A 67 22.90 -6.58 -5.60
CA GLY A 67 21.52 -6.44 -6.07
C GLY A 67 20.60 -7.61 -5.68
N ILE A 68 21.03 -8.51 -4.80
CA ILE A 68 20.25 -9.68 -4.38
C ILE A 68 19.60 -9.40 -3.03
N PRO A 69 18.26 -9.47 -2.91
CA PRO A 69 17.58 -9.44 -1.61
C PRO A 69 18.11 -10.51 -0.65
N ASN A 70 18.42 -10.11 0.58
CA ASN A 70 18.95 -11.01 1.61
C ASN A 70 17.95 -11.22 2.75
N GLU A 71 18.33 -12.01 3.75
CA GLU A 71 17.49 -12.30 4.92
C GLU A 71 17.08 -11.06 5.71
N ALA A 72 17.91 -10.01 5.72
CA ALA A 72 17.56 -8.75 6.38
C ALA A 72 16.39 -8.06 5.67
N LEU A 73 16.32 -8.10 4.34
CA LEU A 73 15.17 -7.62 3.57
C LEU A 73 13.91 -8.46 3.85
N VAL A 74 14.04 -9.80 3.88
CA VAL A 74 12.93 -10.70 4.24
C VAL A 74 12.37 -10.34 5.62
N LYS A 75 13.23 -10.23 6.64
CA LYS A 75 12.84 -9.83 8.00
C LYS A 75 12.20 -8.45 8.01
N TYR A 76 12.78 -7.48 7.30
CA TYR A 76 12.30 -6.10 7.23
C TYR A 76 10.86 -5.98 6.73
N TYR A 77 10.53 -6.67 5.62
CA TYR A 77 9.18 -6.67 5.05
C TYR A 77 8.20 -7.49 5.90
N THR A 78 8.64 -8.63 6.43
CA THR A 78 7.81 -9.47 7.31
C THR A 78 7.35 -8.69 8.55
N GLN A 79 8.23 -7.92 9.17
CA GLN A 79 7.91 -7.09 10.35
C GLN A 79 6.92 -5.96 10.06
N ARG A 80 6.75 -5.55 8.79
CA ARG A 80 5.83 -4.50 8.36
C ARG A 80 4.55 -5.03 7.75
N SER A 81 4.40 -6.36 7.72
CA SER A 81 3.25 -7.02 7.13
C SER A 81 2.17 -7.24 8.19
N THR A 82 0.99 -6.70 7.93
CA THR A 82 -0.26 -6.85 8.71
C THR A 82 -1.35 -7.51 7.84
N PRO A 83 -2.27 -8.32 8.41
CA PRO A 83 -3.35 -8.94 7.64
C PRO A 83 -4.17 -7.91 6.84
N GLY A 84 -4.24 -8.09 5.52
CA GLY A 84 -4.91 -7.18 4.59
C GLY A 84 -4.20 -5.83 4.38
N GLY A 85 -2.94 -5.68 4.80
CA GLY A 85 -2.12 -4.50 4.51
C GLY A 85 -1.44 -4.55 3.14
N LEU A 86 -1.14 -3.37 2.58
CA LEU A 86 -0.42 -3.22 1.31
C LEU A 86 0.98 -2.63 1.54
N LEU A 87 1.98 -3.28 0.95
CA LEU A 87 3.37 -2.82 0.93
C LEU A 87 3.80 -2.56 -0.50
N ILE A 88 4.66 -1.56 -0.70
CA ILE A 88 5.38 -1.35 -1.96
C ILE A 88 6.86 -1.60 -1.68
N SER A 89 7.49 -2.45 -2.48
CA SER A 89 8.91 -2.76 -2.32
C SER A 89 9.76 -1.49 -2.49
N GLU A 90 11.00 -1.56 -2.02
CA GLU A 90 12.00 -0.61 -2.47
C GLU A 90 12.20 -0.70 -3.98
N ALA A 91 12.77 0.35 -4.56
CA ALA A 91 13.03 0.44 -5.98
C ALA A 91 13.87 -0.75 -6.45
N ALA A 92 13.30 -1.57 -7.33
CA ALA A 92 13.92 -2.75 -7.91
C ALA A 92 14.41 -2.43 -9.33
N CYS A 93 15.74 -2.48 -9.52
CA CYS A 93 16.37 -2.24 -10.81
C CYS A 93 15.91 -3.25 -11.85
N ILE A 94 15.56 -2.78 -13.05
CA ILE A 94 15.11 -3.62 -14.18
C ILE A 94 16.22 -4.10 -15.11
N SER A 95 17.44 -3.59 -14.92
CA SER A 95 18.63 -3.93 -15.70
C SER A 95 19.90 -3.63 -14.90
N ASP A 96 21.04 -4.05 -15.44
CA ASP A 96 22.39 -3.74 -14.92
C ASP A 96 22.80 -2.26 -15.07
N THR A 97 22.03 -1.45 -15.81
CA THR A 97 22.25 -0.01 -16.05
C THR A 97 21.27 0.88 -15.30
N ALA A 98 20.27 0.29 -14.64
CA ALA A 98 19.17 0.99 -14.00
C ALA A 98 19.52 1.63 -12.64
N ALA A 99 20.57 1.15 -11.96
CA ALA A 99 20.88 1.56 -10.59
C ALA A 99 21.35 3.02 -10.52
N GLY A 100 20.89 3.77 -9.51
CA GLY A 100 21.42 5.09 -9.17
C GLY A 100 22.07 5.17 -7.78
N MET A 101 22.00 4.09 -7.00
CA MET A 101 22.48 4.01 -5.64
C MET A 101 23.09 2.62 -5.40
N PRO A 102 24.02 2.48 -4.44
CA PRO A 102 24.66 1.20 -4.18
C PRO A 102 23.65 0.25 -3.51
N HIS A 103 23.81 -1.05 -3.78
CA HIS A 103 23.05 -2.10 -3.10
C HIS A 103 21.51 -1.97 -3.21
N CYS A 104 21.01 -1.34 -4.27
CA CYS A 104 19.62 -1.46 -4.67
C CYS A 104 19.35 -2.87 -5.19
N PRO A 105 18.24 -3.52 -4.82
CA PRO A 105 17.91 -4.82 -5.37
C PRO A 105 17.58 -4.73 -6.86
N GLY A 106 17.86 -5.79 -7.61
CA GLY A 106 17.39 -5.97 -8.99
C GLY A 106 16.21 -6.92 -9.08
N ILE A 107 15.58 -6.98 -10.25
CA ILE A 107 14.53 -7.95 -10.61
C ILE A 107 14.66 -8.41 -12.08
N TYR A 108 15.89 -8.59 -12.55
CA TYR A 108 16.20 -8.90 -13.96
C TYR A 108 17.07 -10.16 -14.14
N THR A 109 17.50 -10.80 -13.06
CA THR A 109 18.18 -12.10 -13.10
C THR A 109 17.40 -13.15 -12.32
N ASP A 110 17.54 -14.42 -12.69
CA ASP A 110 16.88 -15.54 -11.99
C ASP A 110 17.23 -15.57 -10.50
N GLN A 111 18.49 -15.31 -10.16
CA GLN A 111 18.94 -15.26 -8.76
C GLN A 111 18.23 -14.16 -7.96
N GLN A 112 18.00 -12.99 -8.56
CA GLN A 112 17.25 -11.91 -7.94
C GLN A 112 15.78 -12.29 -7.76
N VAL A 113 15.17 -12.92 -8.77
CA VAL A 113 13.79 -13.40 -8.71
C VAL A 113 13.61 -14.44 -7.59
N GLU A 114 14.49 -15.43 -7.49
CA GLU A 114 14.44 -16.43 -6.40
C GLU A 114 14.62 -15.80 -5.01
N ALA A 115 15.46 -14.77 -4.89
CA ALA A 115 15.61 -14.03 -3.65
C ALA A 115 14.35 -13.22 -3.29
N TRP A 116 13.72 -12.55 -4.26
CA TRP A 116 12.46 -11.83 -4.05
C TRP A 116 11.30 -12.76 -3.69
N LYS A 117 11.24 -13.98 -4.23
CA LYS A 117 10.22 -14.98 -3.84
C LYS A 117 10.20 -15.20 -2.32
N LYS A 118 11.36 -15.22 -1.66
CA LYS A 118 11.45 -15.36 -0.19
C LYS A 118 10.78 -14.20 0.53
N VAL A 119 10.98 -12.97 0.05
CA VAL A 119 10.34 -11.76 0.59
C VAL A 119 8.83 -11.81 0.36
N VAL A 120 8.40 -12.09 -0.86
CA VAL A 120 6.97 -12.17 -1.21
C VAL A 120 6.26 -13.24 -0.40
N ASN A 121 6.86 -14.42 -0.25
CA ASN A 121 6.29 -15.51 0.53
C ASN A 121 6.13 -15.12 2.01
N SER A 122 7.10 -14.41 2.60
CA SER A 122 7.03 -14.01 4.01
C SER A 122 5.97 -12.94 4.27
N VAL A 123 5.76 -12.02 3.31
CA VAL A 123 4.68 -11.03 3.33
C VAL A 123 3.32 -11.73 3.21
N HIS A 124 3.16 -12.62 2.23
CA HIS A 124 1.91 -13.34 2.01
C HIS A 124 1.55 -14.26 3.19
N ALA A 125 2.53 -14.88 3.84
CA ALA A 125 2.32 -15.67 5.06
C ALA A 125 1.76 -14.83 6.23
N LYS A 126 1.92 -13.50 6.20
CA LYS A 126 1.30 -12.57 7.16
C LYS A 126 -0.07 -12.04 6.71
N GLY A 127 -0.58 -12.50 5.57
CA GLY A 127 -1.85 -12.05 4.98
C GLY A 127 -1.79 -10.66 4.35
N SER A 128 -0.60 -10.11 4.12
CA SER A 128 -0.41 -8.83 3.42
C SER A 128 -0.21 -9.04 1.92
N ILE A 129 -0.27 -7.94 1.18
CA ILE A 129 0.03 -7.87 -0.26
C ILE A 129 1.27 -7.00 -0.46
N ILE A 130 2.12 -7.35 -1.42
CA ILE A 130 3.28 -6.53 -1.81
C ILE A 130 3.32 -6.30 -3.32
N PHE A 131 3.54 -5.06 -3.73
CA PHE A 131 3.81 -4.67 -5.12
C PHE A 131 5.30 -4.37 -5.30
N CYS A 132 5.82 -4.65 -6.49
CA CYS A 132 7.20 -4.32 -6.86
C CYS A 132 7.26 -2.95 -7.54
N GLN A 133 8.07 -2.03 -7.00
CA GLN A 133 8.38 -0.78 -7.69
C GLN A 133 9.50 -1.00 -8.71
N LEU A 134 9.15 -1.12 -9.98
CA LEU A 134 10.13 -1.19 -11.08
C LEU A 134 10.84 0.15 -11.25
N TRP A 135 12.17 0.12 -11.38
CA TRP A 135 12.96 1.34 -11.35
C TRP A 135 14.09 1.37 -12.38
N HIS A 136 14.28 2.56 -12.96
CA HIS A 136 15.44 2.95 -13.74
C HIS A 136 15.81 4.40 -13.39
N ALA A 137 17.02 4.63 -12.87
CA ALA A 137 17.45 5.95 -12.39
C ALA A 137 17.70 6.95 -13.54
N GLY A 138 18.05 6.45 -14.73
CA GLY A 138 18.36 7.29 -15.88
C GLY A 138 19.48 8.27 -15.56
N ARG A 139 19.30 9.56 -15.87
CA ARG A 139 20.31 10.59 -15.60
C ARG A 139 20.63 10.82 -14.12
N ALA A 140 19.80 10.34 -13.20
CA ALA A 140 20.08 10.39 -11.77
C ALA A 140 21.04 9.26 -11.31
N SER A 141 21.53 8.44 -12.24
CA SER A 141 22.60 7.48 -11.99
C SER A 141 23.99 8.13 -12.06
N HIS A 142 25.04 7.32 -11.91
CA HIS A 142 26.43 7.72 -12.00
C HIS A 142 27.20 6.68 -12.83
N GLN A 143 28.30 7.11 -13.49
CA GLN A 143 29.12 6.24 -14.36
C GLN A 143 29.63 4.98 -13.67
N VAL A 144 29.83 5.03 -12.34
CA VAL A 144 30.27 3.88 -11.52
C VAL A 144 29.26 2.73 -11.48
N TYR A 145 27.99 3.01 -11.78
CA TYR A 145 26.92 2.01 -11.81
C TYR A 145 26.59 1.52 -13.22
N GLN A 146 27.30 1.99 -14.25
CA GLN A 146 27.01 1.64 -15.63
C GLN A 146 27.84 0.42 -16.06
N ALA A 147 27.20 -0.50 -16.78
CA ALA A 147 27.87 -1.65 -17.36
C ALA A 147 28.84 -1.24 -18.47
N GLY A 148 30.09 -1.70 -18.38
CA GLY A 148 31.18 -1.30 -19.26
C GLY A 148 31.83 0.00 -18.80
N ALA A 149 33.15 -0.03 -18.61
CA ALA A 149 33.95 1.03 -17.98
C ALA A 149 33.60 2.44 -18.50
N GLY A 150 32.99 3.27 -17.64
CA GLY A 150 32.87 4.72 -17.84
C GLY A 150 31.71 5.19 -18.73
N ARG A 151 30.78 4.33 -19.14
CA ARG A 151 29.60 4.79 -19.91
C ARG A 151 28.78 5.78 -19.08
N ALA A 152 28.31 6.85 -19.74
CA ALA A 152 27.40 7.80 -19.11
C ALA A 152 26.01 7.16 -18.91
N PRO A 153 25.31 7.50 -17.82
CA PRO A 153 23.91 7.14 -17.66
C PRO A 153 23.04 7.59 -18.83
N ILE A 154 22.02 6.80 -19.16
CA ILE A 154 21.06 7.16 -20.20
C ILE A 154 20.07 8.23 -19.71
N SER A 155 19.61 9.05 -20.65
CA SER A 155 18.66 10.14 -20.42
C SER A 155 17.78 10.29 -21.65
N SER A 156 16.65 11.00 -21.53
CA SER A 156 15.80 11.35 -22.68
C SER A 156 16.45 12.39 -23.60
N THR A 157 17.53 13.03 -23.17
CA THR A 157 18.29 14.04 -23.92
C THR A 157 19.76 14.00 -23.53
N ASN A 158 20.64 14.39 -24.45
CA ASN A 158 22.07 14.63 -24.21
C ASN A 158 22.40 16.10 -23.90
N LYS A 159 21.38 16.97 -23.83
CA LYS A 159 21.54 18.37 -23.42
C LYS A 159 21.74 18.44 -21.90
N PRO A 160 22.69 19.25 -21.40
CA PRO A 160 22.88 19.49 -19.96
C PRO A 160 21.60 20.00 -19.27
#